data_AF-A0A955V4R6-F1
#
_entry.id   AF-A0A955V4R6-F1
#
_cell.length_a   1.000
_cell.length_b   1.000
_cell.length_c   1.000
_cell.angle_alpha   90.00
_cell.angle_beta   90.00
_cell.angle_gamma   90.00
#
_symmetry.space_group_name_H-M   'P 1'
#
loop_
_entity.id
_entity.type
_entity.pdbx_description
1 polymer ?
#
loop_
_entity_poly.entity_id
_entity_poly.type
_entity_poly.pdbx_seq_one_letter_code
_entity_poly.pdbx_strand_id
1 'polypeptide(L)'
;MRIQRVAYRTEQGRERKSNHDGLLALKSGPLFAVADGNGGHDAARVVLETLKEQCAVLAQRNTDVAENPNTTSRLALGRFFEHSFQLANLALRERIKETQKPLASTLVALTVTGPYAFLAHVGDSRAWLFRDGELRCLTQDHTLAALQLRRGDITPADYENSPFMSTLTQSLGVSPSLDVDIAEVRLMAGDVFLLATNGLHRFVAHARLVRCFTSAGGDLDGVVAALIEAAHEAGAPDNVTALAVGIERETASQIGPEALERAVRRVFLFDDFSDPDWLRVAPYLEQATVPAGEIVLREGDASDTMRFVAHGRVELRQGHERRELGPGGHFGSLALASPSRALDTVIALEPTVLFALSRDRFLEIVRYHPTLGTRLSLKLLESLGERLGTLTVRLAEVLEAVHGNVPTR
;
A
#
# COMPACT_ATOMS: atom_id res chain seq x y z
N MET A 1 -4.80 -3.49 -3.09
CA MET A 1 -3.86 -4.57 -3.47
C MET A 1 -3.13 -4.98 -2.22
N ARG A 2 -2.73 -6.24 -2.10
CA ARG A 2 -2.06 -6.76 -0.90
C ARG A 2 -0.84 -7.57 -1.31
N ILE A 3 0.17 -7.58 -0.45
CA ILE A 3 1.29 -8.51 -0.55
C ILE A 3 0.79 -9.91 -0.17
N GLN A 4 0.93 -10.86 -1.10
CA GLN A 4 0.49 -12.24 -0.87
C GLN A 4 1.66 -13.17 -0.54
N ARG A 5 2.80 -12.99 -1.23
CA ARG A 5 3.97 -13.87 -1.11
C ARG A 5 5.23 -13.05 -1.07
N VAL A 6 6.14 -13.47 -0.21
CA VAL A 6 7.47 -12.89 -0.06
C VAL A 6 8.45 -14.05 0.00
N ALA A 7 9.41 -14.05 -0.90
CA ALA A 7 10.51 -15.02 -0.91
C ALA A 7 11.82 -14.25 -0.88
N TYR A 8 12.81 -14.74 -0.15
CA TYR A 8 14.11 -14.09 -0.08
C TYR A 8 15.21 -15.08 0.25
N ARG A 9 16.41 -14.73 -0.16
CA ARG A 9 17.63 -15.46 0.18
C ARG A 9 18.81 -14.50 0.19
N THR A 10 19.71 -14.69 1.15
CA THR A 10 20.98 -13.96 1.26
C THR A 10 22.08 -14.98 1.52
N GLU A 11 23.13 -14.94 0.71
CA GLU A 11 24.23 -15.89 0.75
C GLU A 11 25.55 -15.13 0.84
N GLN A 12 26.51 -15.71 1.56
CA GLN A 12 27.86 -15.16 1.70
C GLN A 12 28.63 -15.13 0.36
N GLY A 13 28.23 -15.92 -0.63
CA GLY A 13 28.99 -16.09 -1.87
C GLY A 13 30.27 -16.91 -1.67
N ARG A 14 31.08 -17.04 -2.74
CA ARG A 14 32.21 -18.00 -2.76
C ARG A 14 33.52 -17.45 -2.17
N GLU A 15 33.78 -16.16 -2.29
CA GLU A 15 35.11 -15.58 -1.98
C GLU A 15 35.13 -14.73 -0.70
N ARG A 16 33.97 -14.27 -0.20
CA ARG A 16 33.89 -13.47 1.03
C ARG A 16 34.03 -14.35 2.27
N LYS A 17 34.59 -13.77 3.35
CA LYS A 17 34.72 -14.42 4.67
C LYS A 17 33.48 -14.28 5.56
N SER A 18 32.60 -13.35 5.24
CA SER A 18 31.36 -13.07 5.96
C SER A 18 30.36 -12.40 5.02
N ASN A 19 29.07 -12.56 5.33
CA ASN A 19 28.00 -11.86 4.63
C ASN A 19 27.78 -10.48 5.25
N HIS A 20 27.93 -9.43 4.45
CA HIS A 20 27.68 -8.05 4.85
C HIS A 20 26.40 -7.48 4.25
N ASP A 21 25.74 -8.23 3.38
CA ASP A 21 24.40 -7.88 2.93
C ASP A 21 23.39 -8.05 4.08
N GLY A 22 22.30 -7.29 3.98
CA GLY A 22 21.14 -7.45 4.82
C GLY A 22 19.85 -7.34 4.02
N LEU A 23 18.80 -7.92 4.58
CA LEU A 23 17.44 -7.76 4.07
C LEU A 23 16.46 -7.53 5.21
N LEU A 24 15.37 -6.82 4.90
CA LEU A 24 14.22 -6.63 5.76
C LEU A 24 12.98 -7.12 5.03
N ALA A 25 12.31 -8.13 5.58
CA ALA A 25 11.07 -8.67 5.07
C ALA A 25 10.12 -8.94 6.24
N LEU A 26 9.26 -7.97 6.56
CA LEU A 26 8.35 -8.10 7.69
C LEU A 26 7.13 -8.93 7.27
N LYS A 27 6.88 -10.05 7.97
CA LYS A 27 5.72 -10.94 7.69
C LYS A 27 4.36 -10.22 7.75
N SER A 28 4.26 -9.17 8.54
CA SER A 28 3.04 -8.38 8.81
C SER A 28 3.23 -6.88 8.54
N GLY A 29 4.35 -6.47 7.95
CA GLY A 29 4.67 -5.07 7.69
C GLY A 29 4.69 -4.76 6.19
N PRO A 30 4.44 -3.50 5.78
CA PRO A 30 4.44 -3.13 4.37
C PRO A 30 5.85 -2.93 3.80
N LEU A 31 6.89 -2.99 4.64
CA LEU A 31 8.25 -2.59 4.31
C LEU A 31 9.14 -3.78 3.95
N PHE A 32 9.79 -3.66 2.80
CA PHE A 32 10.77 -4.59 2.26
C PHE A 32 12.03 -3.82 1.92
N ALA A 33 13.21 -4.34 2.23
CA ALA A 33 14.45 -3.67 1.86
C ALA A 33 15.60 -4.65 1.68
N VAL A 34 16.58 -4.26 0.87
CA VAL A 34 17.90 -4.90 0.78
C VAL A 34 18.97 -3.84 0.93
N ALA A 35 20.06 -4.19 1.58
CA ALA A 35 21.21 -3.33 1.79
C ALA A 35 22.50 -4.12 1.54
N ASP A 36 23.40 -3.58 0.72
CA ASP A 36 24.78 -4.05 0.57
C ASP A 36 25.64 -3.22 1.54
N GLY A 37 26.30 -3.90 2.47
CA GLY A 37 27.12 -3.30 3.52
C GLY A 37 28.62 -3.38 3.20
N ASN A 38 29.28 -2.23 3.14
CA ASN A 38 30.73 -2.13 3.10
C ASN A 38 31.32 -1.86 4.50
N GLY A 39 32.40 -2.55 4.83
CA GLY A 39 33.10 -2.42 6.13
C GLY A 39 32.62 -3.37 7.23
N GLY A 40 31.74 -4.33 6.91
CA GLY A 40 31.23 -5.35 7.84
C GLY A 40 29.70 -5.43 7.83
N HIS A 41 29.14 -6.47 8.46
CA HIS A 41 27.68 -6.64 8.60
C HIS A 41 26.99 -5.48 9.34
N ASP A 42 27.75 -4.68 10.08
CA ASP A 42 27.24 -3.57 10.88
C ASP A 42 26.61 -2.46 10.04
N ALA A 43 27.11 -2.22 8.82
CA ALA A 43 26.60 -1.14 7.97
C ALA A 43 25.15 -1.42 7.51
N ALA A 44 24.92 -2.58 6.89
CA ALA A 44 23.60 -3.02 6.47
C ALA A 44 22.64 -3.18 7.66
N ARG A 45 23.13 -3.71 8.79
CA ARG A 45 22.32 -3.87 10.01
C ARG A 45 21.79 -2.53 10.52
N VAL A 46 22.64 -1.51 10.66
CA VAL A 46 22.21 -0.19 11.18
C VAL A 46 21.15 0.44 10.26
N VAL A 47 21.37 0.46 8.94
CA VAL A 47 20.42 1.11 8.03
C VAL A 47 19.07 0.40 7.99
N LEU A 48 19.06 -0.94 8.06
CA LEU A 48 17.83 -1.74 8.09
C LEU A 48 17.11 -1.66 9.44
N GLU A 49 17.84 -1.62 10.55
CA GLU A 49 17.26 -1.41 11.89
C GLU A 49 16.59 -0.05 11.99
N THR A 50 17.23 1.03 11.52
CA THR A 50 16.62 2.36 11.48
C THR A 50 15.36 2.38 10.61
N LEU A 51 15.38 1.75 9.43
CA LEU A 51 14.18 1.64 8.59
C LEU A 51 13.05 0.87 9.29
N LYS A 52 13.40 -0.20 10.01
CA LYS A 52 12.44 -1.00 10.77
C LYS A 52 11.80 -0.21 11.91
N GLU A 53 12.54 0.66 12.60
CA GLU A 53 12.00 1.55 13.62
C GLU A 53 10.97 2.53 13.06
N GLN A 54 11.16 2.98 11.81
CA GLN A 54 10.18 3.83 11.12
C GLN A 54 8.93 3.06 10.64
N CYS A 55 8.91 1.73 10.75
CA CYS A 55 7.82 0.91 10.21
C CYS A 55 6.45 1.21 10.84
N ALA A 56 6.39 1.55 12.13
CA ALA A 56 5.11 1.87 12.78
C ALA A 56 4.48 3.15 12.21
N VAL A 57 5.31 4.18 11.97
CA VAL A 57 4.86 5.45 11.38
C VAL A 57 4.54 5.25 9.89
N LEU A 58 5.36 4.46 9.17
CA LEU A 58 5.06 4.05 7.80
C LEU A 58 3.72 3.34 7.69
N ALA A 59 3.39 2.43 8.62
CA ALA A 59 2.13 1.71 8.61
C ALA A 59 0.93 2.68 8.75
N GLN A 60 1.04 3.69 9.60
CA GLN A 60 0.02 4.74 9.74
C GLN A 60 -0.12 5.55 8.44
N ARG A 61 0.98 6.05 7.87
CA ARG A 61 0.95 6.82 6.61
C ARG A 61 0.49 6.02 5.41
N ASN A 62 0.86 4.74 5.35
CA ASN A 62 0.36 3.81 4.35
C ASN A 62 -1.14 3.63 4.45
N THR A 63 -1.70 3.70 5.66
CA THR A 63 -3.15 3.63 5.87
C THR A 63 -3.81 4.88 5.26
N ASP A 64 -3.29 6.07 5.53
CA ASP A 64 -3.77 7.33 4.93
C ASP A 64 -3.82 7.28 3.40
N VAL A 65 -2.74 6.78 2.77
CA VAL A 65 -2.65 6.65 1.31
C VAL A 65 -3.57 5.56 0.76
N ALA A 66 -3.69 4.44 1.47
CA ALA A 66 -4.54 3.33 1.05
C ALA A 66 -6.01 3.72 1.00
N GLU A 67 -6.43 4.61 1.92
CA GLU A 67 -7.82 5.01 2.09
C GLU A 67 -8.17 6.27 1.30
N ASN A 68 -7.23 7.21 1.17
CA ASN A 68 -7.39 8.40 0.36
C ASN A 68 -6.15 8.62 -0.51
N PRO A 69 -6.04 7.95 -1.66
CA PRO A 69 -4.87 7.98 -2.54
C PRO A 69 -4.73 9.28 -3.36
N ASN A 70 -5.08 10.42 -2.79
CA ASN A 70 -4.90 11.71 -3.43
C ASN A 70 -3.41 12.10 -3.54
N THR A 71 -3.13 13.15 -4.31
CA THR A 71 -1.75 13.61 -4.53
C THR A 71 -1.05 14.02 -3.24
N THR A 72 -1.77 14.61 -2.29
CA THR A 72 -1.20 15.09 -1.02
C THR A 72 -0.75 13.94 -0.13
N SER A 73 -1.56 12.89 0.02
CA SER A 73 -1.21 11.72 0.84
C SER A 73 -0.03 10.95 0.22
N ARG A 74 -0.03 10.76 -1.10
CA ARG A 74 1.08 10.12 -1.83
C ARG A 74 2.39 10.89 -1.68
N LEU A 75 2.35 12.21 -1.82
CA LEU A 75 3.53 13.06 -1.62
C LEU A 75 4.04 13.02 -0.17
N ALA A 76 3.14 12.98 0.81
CA ALA A 76 3.51 12.88 2.21
C ALA A 76 4.23 11.56 2.51
N LEU A 77 3.76 10.44 1.96
CA LEU A 77 4.43 9.14 2.11
C LEU A 77 5.80 9.13 1.42
N GLY A 78 5.90 9.65 0.19
CA GLY A 78 7.18 9.78 -0.51
C GLY A 78 8.22 10.56 0.32
N ARG A 79 7.85 11.75 0.82
CA ARG A 79 8.71 12.56 1.70
C ARG A 79 9.09 11.84 2.99
N PHE A 80 8.16 11.09 3.58
CA PHE A 80 8.46 10.30 4.76
C PHE A 80 9.49 9.19 4.45
N PHE A 81 9.37 8.57 3.28
CA PHE A 81 10.30 7.53 2.85
C PHE A 81 11.69 8.10 2.58
N GLU A 82 11.78 9.27 1.93
CA GLU A 82 13.02 10.06 1.82
C GLU A 82 13.63 10.34 3.20
N HIS A 83 12.82 10.84 4.14
CA HIS A 83 13.27 11.15 5.50
C HIS A 83 13.80 9.91 6.23
N SER A 84 13.18 8.75 6.03
CA SER A 84 13.64 7.48 6.62
C SER A 84 15.05 7.11 6.15
N PHE A 85 15.40 7.40 4.89
CA PHE A 85 16.75 7.20 4.36
C PHE A 85 17.75 8.21 4.95
N GLN A 86 17.34 9.47 5.16
CA GLN A 86 18.18 10.46 5.83
C GLN A 86 18.46 10.08 7.28
N LEU A 87 17.47 9.53 8.00
CA LEU A 87 17.66 9.00 9.36
C LEU A 87 18.62 7.80 9.38
N ALA A 88 18.46 6.85 8.45
CA ALA A 88 19.39 5.73 8.31
C ALA A 88 20.82 6.19 8.01
N ASN A 89 20.99 7.24 7.19
CA ASN A 89 22.29 7.87 6.93
C ASN A 89 22.90 8.45 8.21
N LEU A 90 22.11 9.21 8.97
CA LEU A 90 22.55 9.82 10.22
C LEU A 90 23.00 8.76 11.22
N ALA A 91 22.18 7.72 11.43
CA ALA A 91 22.49 6.61 12.33
C ALA A 91 23.79 5.89 11.93
N LEU A 92 24.00 5.62 10.63
CA LEU A 92 25.23 5.00 10.15
C LEU A 92 26.45 5.91 10.36
N ARG A 93 26.31 7.23 10.15
CA ARG A 93 27.38 8.20 10.42
C ARG A 93 27.75 8.28 11.90
N GLU A 94 26.76 8.20 12.79
CA GLU A 94 27.01 8.13 14.23
C GLU A 94 27.76 6.85 14.59
N ARG A 95 27.36 5.70 14.03
CA ARG A 95 28.07 4.43 14.20
C ARG A 95 29.53 4.49 13.72
N ILE A 96 29.80 5.17 12.60
CA ILE A 96 31.17 5.40 12.11
C ILE A 96 32.00 6.19 13.11
N LYS A 97 31.43 7.25 13.70
CA LYS A 97 32.12 8.04 14.74
C LYS A 97 32.38 7.23 16.01
N GLU A 98 31.44 6.39 16.43
CA GLU A 98 31.59 5.56 17.62
C GLU A 98 32.64 4.46 17.44
N THR A 99 32.61 3.77 16.30
CA THR A 99 33.45 2.59 16.06
C THR A 99 34.78 2.92 15.41
N GLN A 100 34.93 4.12 14.83
CA GLN A 100 36.07 4.54 14.02
C GLN A 100 36.34 3.61 12.83
N LYS A 101 35.32 2.87 12.37
CA LYS A 101 35.40 1.98 11.21
C LYS A 101 34.87 2.66 9.96
N PRO A 102 35.50 2.48 8.79
CA PRO A 102 34.97 2.98 7.52
C PRO A 102 33.79 2.12 7.07
N LEU A 103 32.57 2.51 7.47
CA LEU A 103 31.34 1.85 7.09
C LEU A 103 30.63 2.62 5.97
N ALA A 104 30.01 1.92 5.05
CA ALA A 104 29.11 2.49 4.05
C ALA A 104 28.05 1.46 3.67
N SER A 105 26.89 1.88 3.18
CA SER A 105 25.88 0.93 2.71
C SER A 105 25.08 1.49 1.53
N THR A 106 24.60 0.60 0.67
CA THR A 106 23.49 0.90 -0.24
C THR A 106 22.17 0.60 0.46
N LEU A 107 21.07 1.12 -0.07
CA LEU A 107 19.74 0.76 0.41
C LEU A 107 18.74 0.85 -0.73
N VAL A 108 17.96 -0.21 -0.93
CA VAL A 108 16.75 -0.19 -1.75
C VAL A 108 15.61 -0.63 -0.86
N ALA A 109 14.55 0.15 -0.80
CA ALA A 109 13.38 -0.16 0.00
C ALA A 109 12.10 -0.02 -0.83
N LEU A 110 11.13 -0.88 -0.54
CA LEU A 110 9.82 -0.95 -1.17
C LEU A 110 8.76 -0.95 -0.07
N THR A 111 7.74 -0.12 -0.23
CA THR A 111 6.53 -0.16 0.59
C THR A 111 5.29 -0.21 -0.27
N VAL A 112 4.32 -1.06 0.11
CA VAL A 112 3.05 -1.21 -0.61
C VAL A 112 1.93 -0.54 0.19
N THR A 113 1.15 0.31 -0.47
CA THR A 113 0.00 1.00 0.12
C THR A 113 -1.15 1.12 -0.87
N GLY A 114 -2.30 0.52 -0.53
CA GLY A 114 -3.51 0.59 -1.34
C GLY A 114 -3.30 0.12 -2.79
N PRO A 115 -3.46 0.99 -3.81
CA PRO A 115 -3.18 0.67 -5.21
C PRO A 115 -1.78 1.11 -5.69
N TYR A 116 -0.88 1.50 -4.79
CA TYR A 116 0.46 1.97 -5.13
C TYR A 116 1.57 1.21 -4.40
N ALA A 117 2.74 1.20 -5.00
CA ALA A 117 4.00 0.88 -4.34
C ALA A 117 4.93 2.09 -4.46
N PHE A 118 5.66 2.36 -3.38
CA PHE A 118 6.71 3.36 -3.32
C PHE A 118 8.04 2.67 -3.16
N LEU A 119 8.98 3.01 -4.03
CA LEU A 119 10.35 2.54 -4.01
C LEU A 119 11.24 3.74 -3.66
N ALA A 120 12.22 3.53 -2.78
CA ALA A 120 13.31 4.47 -2.56
C ALA A 120 14.65 3.75 -2.71
N HIS A 121 15.64 4.39 -3.33
CA HIS A 121 16.98 3.81 -3.44
C HIS A 121 18.14 4.80 -3.32
N VAL A 122 19.25 4.28 -2.79
CA VAL A 122 20.57 4.93 -2.77
C VAL A 122 21.63 3.85 -2.98
N GLY A 123 22.50 4.04 -3.98
CA GLY A 123 23.62 3.14 -4.26
C GLY A 123 23.44 2.39 -5.59
N ASP A 124 24.02 1.20 -5.68
CA ASP A 124 23.96 0.36 -6.89
C ASP A 124 23.17 -0.95 -6.72
N SER A 125 22.61 -1.21 -5.53
CA SER A 125 21.54 -2.21 -5.39
C SER A 125 20.31 -1.77 -6.20
N ARG A 126 19.55 -2.73 -6.73
CA ARG A 126 18.50 -2.46 -7.72
C ARG A 126 17.15 -3.06 -7.36
N ALA A 127 16.11 -2.47 -7.95
CA ALA A 127 14.77 -3.04 -7.96
C ALA A 127 14.19 -3.16 -9.37
N TRP A 128 13.40 -4.20 -9.59
CA TRP A 128 12.65 -4.46 -10.81
C TRP A 128 11.17 -4.71 -10.54
N LEU A 129 10.34 -4.42 -11.54
CA LEU A 129 8.94 -4.86 -11.63
C LEU A 129 8.83 -5.90 -12.74
N PHE A 130 8.36 -7.09 -12.39
CA PHE A 130 7.89 -8.09 -13.35
C PHE A 130 6.37 -7.93 -13.54
N ARG A 131 5.96 -7.64 -14.78
CA ARG A 131 4.55 -7.48 -15.17
C ARG A 131 4.39 -7.92 -16.62
N ASP A 132 3.33 -8.68 -16.90
CA ASP A 132 2.96 -9.12 -18.26
C ASP A 132 4.11 -9.78 -19.05
N GLY A 133 5.00 -10.50 -18.35
CA GLY A 133 6.15 -11.19 -18.95
C GLY A 133 7.41 -10.33 -19.12
N GLU A 134 7.34 -9.03 -18.81
CA GLU A 134 8.47 -8.10 -18.88
C GLU A 134 9.05 -7.82 -17.50
N LEU A 135 10.37 -7.75 -17.40
CA LEU A 135 11.08 -7.34 -16.18
C LEU A 135 11.68 -5.94 -16.39
N ARG A 136 11.11 -4.91 -15.76
CA ARG A 136 11.56 -3.53 -15.91
C ARG A 136 12.35 -3.06 -14.70
N CYS A 137 13.56 -2.56 -14.89
CA CYS A 137 14.34 -1.94 -13.81
C CYS A 137 13.69 -0.61 -13.40
N LEU A 138 13.52 -0.40 -12.09
CA LEU A 138 12.92 0.80 -11.51
C LEU A 138 13.96 1.76 -10.93
N THR A 139 15.15 1.25 -10.62
CA THR A 139 16.27 2.01 -10.05
C THR A 139 17.29 2.35 -11.11
N GLN A 140 18.10 3.36 -10.82
CA GLN A 140 19.28 3.70 -11.61
C GLN A 140 20.50 3.79 -10.71
N ASP A 141 21.58 3.10 -11.09
CA ASP A 141 22.77 3.02 -10.25
C ASP A 141 23.36 4.40 -9.95
N HIS A 142 23.72 4.60 -8.68
CA HIS A 142 24.52 5.72 -8.22
C HIS A 142 26.01 5.36 -8.27
N THR A 143 26.48 4.98 -9.46
CA THR A 143 27.90 4.69 -9.74
C THR A 143 28.49 5.72 -10.69
N LEU A 144 29.80 5.90 -10.64
CA LEU A 144 30.51 6.83 -11.52
C LEU A 144 30.37 6.40 -12.99
N ALA A 145 30.43 5.10 -13.28
CA ALA A 145 30.16 4.57 -14.62
C ALA A 145 28.75 4.92 -15.11
N ALA A 146 27.73 4.77 -14.26
CA ALA A 146 26.35 5.12 -14.62
C ALA A 146 26.18 6.62 -14.82
N LEU A 147 26.86 7.45 -14.01
CA LEU A 147 26.87 8.89 -14.17
C LEU A 147 27.53 9.33 -15.49
N GLN A 148 28.67 8.72 -15.84
CA GLN A 148 29.37 8.98 -17.11
C GLN A 148 28.51 8.60 -18.30
N LEU A 149 27.85 7.44 -18.27
CA LEU A 149 26.93 7.01 -19.32
C LEU A 149 25.76 8.00 -19.47
N ARG A 150 25.14 8.41 -18.37
CA ARG A 150 24.05 9.41 -18.37
C ARG A 150 24.45 10.74 -18.99
N ARG A 151 25.69 11.17 -18.75
CA ARG A 151 26.24 12.43 -19.30
C ARG A 151 26.64 12.33 -20.77
N GLY A 152 26.68 11.11 -21.33
CA GLY A 152 27.22 10.85 -22.66
C GLY A 152 28.74 10.86 -22.72
N ASP A 153 29.42 10.77 -21.57
CA ASP A 153 30.89 10.74 -21.49
C ASP A 153 31.46 9.41 -21.99
N ILE A 154 30.67 8.34 -21.93
CA ILE A 154 31.01 6.98 -22.38
C ILE A 154 29.84 6.35 -23.16
N THR A 155 30.13 5.38 -24.02
CA THR A 155 29.09 4.64 -24.75
C THR A 155 28.51 3.48 -23.91
N PRO A 156 27.36 2.89 -24.30
CA PRO A 156 26.85 1.68 -23.64
C PRO A 156 27.84 0.50 -23.67
N ALA A 157 28.64 0.37 -24.73
CA ALA A 157 29.67 -0.68 -24.82
C ALA A 157 30.84 -0.44 -23.84
N ASP A 158 31.19 0.83 -23.62
CA ASP A 158 32.22 1.22 -22.65
C ASP A 158 31.72 1.06 -21.20
N TYR A 159 30.43 1.28 -20.96
CA TYR A 159 29.82 1.14 -19.63
C TYR A 159 29.99 -0.27 -19.07
N GLU A 160 29.73 -1.31 -19.87
CA GLU A 160 29.85 -2.72 -19.42
C GLU A 160 31.28 -3.09 -18.98
N ASN A 161 32.29 -2.43 -19.54
CA ASN A 161 33.70 -2.67 -19.26
C ASN A 161 34.33 -1.59 -18.37
N SER A 162 33.53 -0.68 -17.81
CA SER A 162 34.05 0.47 -17.08
C SER A 162 34.75 0.04 -15.78
N PRO A 163 35.97 0.54 -15.49
CA PRO A 163 36.64 0.26 -14.22
C PRO A 163 35.90 0.90 -13.02
N PHE A 164 35.00 1.84 -13.28
CA PHE A 164 34.26 2.59 -12.27
C PHE A 164 32.88 2.00 -11.97
N MET A 165 32.61 0.77 -12.39
CA MET A 165 31.34 0.09 -12.13
C MET A 165 31.04 -0.02 -10.64
N SER A 166 32.05 -0.20 -9.78
CA SER A 166 31.88 -0.30 -8.32
C SER A 166 32.13 1.02 -7.57
N THR A 167 32.41 2.12 -8.27
CA THR A 167 32.67 3.41 -7.63
C THR A 167 31.37 4.14 -7.39
N LEU A 168 30.84 4.07 -6.16
CA LEU A 168 29.59 4.74 -5.79
C LEU A 168 29.74 6.26 -5.76
N THR A 169 28.78 6.97 -6.36
CA THR A 169 28.62 8.43 -6.24
C THR A 169 27.69 8.82 -5.10
N GLN A 170 26.86 7.89 -4.60
CA GLN A 170 26.02 8.05 -3.43
C GLN A 170 25.98 6.74 -2.62
N SER A 171 26.13 6.85 -1.30
CA SER A 171 26.00 5.73 -0.36
C SER A 171 25.72 6.28 1.04
N LEU A 172 24.99 5.50 1.85
CA LEU A 172 24.75 5.83 3.25
C LEU A 172 26.07 5.77 4.03
N GLY A 173 26.23 6.66 5.03
CA GLY A 173 27.40 6.73 5.90
C GLY A 173 28.50 7.70 5.45
N VAL A 174 28.58 8.00 4.15
CA VAL A 174 29.72 8.78 3.58
C VAL A 174 29.44 10.28 3.56
N SER A 175 28.37 10.71 2.91
CA SER A 175 27.99 12.13 2.77
C SER A 175 26.99 12.54 3.86
N PRO A 176 27.01 13.80 4.33
CA PRO A 176 26.06 14.28 5.34
C PRO A 176 24.62 14.39 4.80
N SER A 177 24.45 14.65 3.51
CA SER A 177 23.17 14.64 2.81
C SER A 177 23.15 13.53 1.77
N LEU A 178 22.00 12.88 1.61
CA LEU A 178 21.74 11.92 0.52
C LEU A 178 20.80 12.51 -0.50
N ASP A 179 21.07 12.22 -1.77
CA ASP A 179 20.07 12.33 -2.83
C ASP A 179 19.36 10.97 -2.96
N VAL A 180 18.07 10.92 -2.59
CA VAL A 180 17.29 9.69 -2.52
C VAL A 180 16.32 9.65 -3.69
N ASP A 181 16.52 8.68 -4.58
CA ASP A 181 15.62 8.48 -5.71
C ASP A 181 14.35 7.79 -5.22
N ILE A 182 13.19 8.35 -5.58
CA ILE A 182 11.87 7.80 -5.25
C ILE A 182 11.08 7.53 -6.51
N ALA A 183 10.54 6.31 -6.61
CA ALA A 183 9.62 5.91 -7.68
C ALA A 183 8.26 5.51 -7.11
N GLU A 184 7.19 6.03 -7.71
CA GLU A 184 5.82 5.63 -7.44
C GLU A 184 5.31 4.72 -8.56
N VAL A 185 4.74 3.57 -8.19
CA VAL A 185 4.22 2.58 -9.16
C VAL A 185 2.77 2.25 -8.82
N ARG A 186 1.88 2.41 -9.81
CA ARG A 186 0.50 1.92 -9.70
C ARG A 186 0.48 0.40 -9.86
N LEU A 187 -0.12 -0.28 -8.89
CA LEU A 187 -0.13 -1.73 -8.78
C LEU A 187 -1.22 -2.39 -9.62
N MET A 188 -0.88 -3.56 -10.15
CA MET A 188 -1.76 -4.52 -10.81
C MET A 188 -1.66 -5.88 -10.11
N ALA A 189 -2.71 -6.69 -10.26
CA ALA A 189 -2.70 -8.05 -9.74
C ALA A 189 -1.68 -8.89 -10.52
N GLY A 190 -0.84 -9.66 -9.82
CA GLY A 190 0.21 -10.46 -10.43
C GLY A 190 1.54 -9.72 -10.60
N ASP A 191 1.62 -8.44 -10.22
CA ASP A 191 2.90 -7.73 -10.15
C ASP A 191 3.86 -8.45 -9.20
N VAL A 192 5.12 -8.59 -9.60
CA VAL A 192 6.18 -9.07 -8.71
C VAL A 192 7.33 -8.08 -8.70
N PHE A 193 7.70 -7.61 -7.52
CA PHE A 193 8.90 -6.79 -7.34
C PHE A 193 10.08 -7.68 -6.99
N LEU A 194 11.25 -7.42 -7.59
CA LEU A 194 12.52 -8.01 -7.19
C LEU A 194 13.42 -6.90 -6.66
N LEU A 195 13.96 -7.06 -5.46
CA LEU A 195 15.04 -6.25 -4.91
C LEU A 195 16.29 -7.12 -4.81
N ALA A 196 17.44 -6.63 -5.27
CA ALA A 196 18.68 -7.39 -5.20
C ALA A 196 19.93 -6.52 -5.06
N THR A 197 20.95 -7.10 -4.42
CA THR A 197 22.29 -6.50 -4.32
C THR A 197 23.11 -6.75 -5.59
N ASN A 198 24.22 -6.03 -5.72
CA ASN A 198 25.10 -6.10 -6.89
C ASN A 198 25.70 -7.48 -7.15
N GLY A 199 25.88 -8.31 -6.11
CA GLY A 199 26.33 -9.69 -6.24
C GLY A 199 25.37 -10.58 -7.03
N LEU A 200 24.09 -10.18 -7.18
CA LEU A 200 23.18 -10.84 -8.12
C LEU A 200 23.29 -10.22 -9.52
N HIS A 201 22.93 -8.95 -9.65
CA HIS A 201 22.60 -8.37 -10.96
C HIS A 201 23.81 -7.98 -11.81
N ARG A 202 25.04 -8.01 -11.25
CA ARG A 202 26.26 -7.88 -12.04
C ARG A 202 26.64 -9.18 -12.75
N PHE A 203 26.25 -10.33 -12.20
CA PHE A 203 26.69 -11.64 -12.68
C PHE A 203 25.57 -12.37 -13.42
N VAL A 204 24.31 -12.10 -13.07
CA VAL A 204 23.16 -12.68 -13.73
C VAL A 204 22.63 -11.72 -14.79
N ALA A 205 22.81 -12.09 -16.06
CA ALA A 205 22.35 -11.31 -17.20
C ALA A 205 20.82 -11.10 -17.17
N HIS A 206 20.36 -9.96 -17.69
CA HIS A 206 18.94 -9.59 -17.69
C HIS A 206 18.03 -10.67 -18.29
N ALA A 207 18.44 -11.29 -19.41
CA ALA A 207 17.68 -12.36 -20.05
C ALA A 207 17.51 -13.60 -19.14
N ARG A 208 18.50 -13.89 -18.28
CA ARG A 208 18.42 -14.97 -17.29
C ARG A 208 17.45 -14.61 -16.17
N LEU A 209 17.46 -13.36 -15.69
CA LEU A 209 16.48 -12.87 -14.72
C LEU A 209 15.05 -13.08 -15.24
N VAL A 210 14.75 -12.61 -16.46
CA VAL A 210 13.42 -12.78 -17.09
C VAL A 210 13.02 -14.25 -17.22
N ARG A 211 13.95 -15.13 -17.59
CA ARG A 211 13.70 -16.57 -17.68
C ARG A 211 13.31 -17.19 -16.33
N CYS A 212 13.94 -16.77 -15.23
CA CYS A 212 13.60 -17.26 -13.89
C CYS A 212 12.14 -16.91 -13.54
N PHE A 213 11.70 -15.67 -13.79
CA PHE A 213 10.31 -15.27 -13.51
C PHE A 213 9.29 -15.97 -14.43
N THR A 214 9.56 -16.04 -15.72
CA THR A 214 8.64 -16.64 -16.70
C THR A 214 8.47 -18.15 -16.53
N SER A 215 9.51 -18.86 -16.07
CA SER A 215 9.48 -20.33 -15.93
C SER A 215 8.84 -20.82 -14.64
N ALA A 216 8.78 -19.98 -13.60
CA ALA A 216 8.38 -20.40 -12.26
C ALA A 216 6.86 -20.45 -12.04
N GLY A 217 6.04 -19.96 -12.97
CA GLY A 217 4.57 -20.06 -12.87
C GLY A 217 3.96 -19.45 -11.60
N GLY A 218 4.63 -18.46 -10.99
CA GLY A 218 4.18 -17.81 -9.75
C GLY A 218 4.77 -18.40 -8.44
N ASP A 219 5.70 -19.36 -8.53
CA ASP A 219 6.50 -19.84 -7.40
C ASP A 219 7.69 -18.89 -7.12
N LEU A 220 7.52 -17.95 -6.19
CA LEU A 220 8.57 -16.98 -5.85
C LEU A 220 9.78 -17.61 -5.15
N ASP A 221 9.59 -18.67 -4.37
CA ASP A 221 10.68 -19.38 -3.71
C ASP A 221 11.57 -20.07 -4.75
N GLY A 222 10.95 -20.72 -5.74
CA GLY A 222 11.63 -21.27 -6.91
C GLY A 222 12.39 -20.20 -7.72
N VAL A 223 11.78 -19.02 -7.95
CA VAL A 223 12.46 -17.89 -8.61
C VAL A 223 13.71 -17.48 -7.84
N VAL A 224 13.58 -17.20 -6.54
CA VAL A 224 14.69 -16.72 -5.71
C VAL A 224 15.80 -17.77 -5.63
N ALA A 225 15.46 -19.05 -5.47
CA ALA A 225 16.44 -20.13 -5.49
C ALA A 225 17.21 -20.18 -6.81
N ALA A 226 16.50 -20.15 -7.95
CA ALA A 226 17.13 -20.18 -9.28
C ALA A 226 18.01 -18.95 -9.56
N LEU A 227 17.64 -17.77 -9.03
CA LEU A 227 18.44 -16.55 -9.14
C LEU A 227 19.76 -16.66 -8.38
N ILE A 228 19.73 -17.16 -7.14
CA ILE A 228 20.93 -17.38 -6.34
C ILE A 228 21.82 -18.45 -6.98
N GLU A 229 21.24 -19.54 -7.47
CA GLU A 229 22.00 -20.56 -8.21
C GLU A 229 22.67 -19.99 -9.45
N ALA A 230 21.96 -19.18 -10.25
CA ALA A 230 22.52 -18.54 -11.43
C ALA A 230 23.70 -17.61 -11.08
N ALA A 231 23.65 -16.90 -9.95
CA ALA A 231 24.78 -16.08 -9.49
C ALA A 231 25.99 -16.94 -9.13
N HIS A 232 25.76 -18.06 -8.44
CA HIS A 232 26.82 -19.00 -8.10
C HIS A 232 27.43 -19.69 -9.33
N GLU A 233 26.61 -20.06 -10.32
CA GLU A 233 27.05 -20.62 -11.61
C GLU A 233 27.92 -19.61 -12.38
N ALA A 234 27.55 -18.33 -12.36
CA ALA A 234 28.32 -17.24 -12.96
C ALA A 234 29.60 -16.90 -12.18
N GLY A 235 29.83 -17.53 -11.02
CA GLY A 235 31.03 -17.32 -10.21
C GLY A 235 31.04 -15.99 -9.46
N ALA A 236 29.88 -15.50 -9.00
CA ALA A 236 29.80 -14.29 -8.19
C ALA A 236 30.76 -14.36 -6.97
N PRO A 237 31.74 -13.45 -6.86
CA PRO A 237 32.70 -13.44 -5.76
C PRO A 237 32.12 -12.79 -4.50
N ASP A 238 31.05 -12.00 -4.65
CA ASP A 238 30.47 -11.19 -3.58
C ASP A 238 29.30 -11.86 -2.87
N ASN A 239 28.83 -11.24 -1.79
CA ASN A 239 27.56 -11.59 -1.16
C ASN A 239 26.41 -11.42 -2.16
N VAL A 240 25.44 -12.33 -2.12
CA VAL A 240 24.32 -12.35 -3.07
C VAL A 240 23.02 -12.33 -2.29
N THR A 241 22.22 -11.28 -2.49
CA THR A 241 20.91 -11.12 -1.84
C THR A 241 19.82 -10.84 -2.86
N ALA A 242 18.71 -11.57 -2.74
CA ALA A 242 17.52 -11.41 -3.55
C ALA A 242 16.25 -11.47 -2.69
N LEU A 243 15.30 -10.57 -2.94
CA LEU A 243 14.01 -10.44 -2.26
C LEU A 243 12.91 -10.22 -3.30
N ALA A 244 11.98 -11.17 -3.41
CA ALA A 244 10.84 -11.11 -4.30
C ALA A 244 9.55 -10.85 -3.50
N VAL A 245 8.73 -9.90 -3.97
CA VAL A 245 7.46 -9.49 -3.33
C VAL A 245 6.34 -9.57 -4.37
N GLY A 246 5.40 -10.51 -4.19
CA GLY A 246 4.26 -10.72 -5.08
C GLY A 246 3.00 -9.98 -4.62
N ILE A 247 2.32 -9.33 -5.55
CA ILE A 247 1.12 -8.53 -5.34
C ILE A 247 -0.11 -9.26 -5.88
N GLU A 248 -1.13 -9.38 -5.04
CA GLU A 248 -2.44 -9.88 -5.46
C GLU A 248 -3.59 -8.91 -5.16
N ARG A 249 -4.73 -9.19 -5.79
CA ARG A 249 -6.00 -8.60 -5.37
C ARG A 249 -6.38 -9.16 -4.02
N GLU A 250 -6.71 -8.26 -3.12
CA GLU A 250 -7.27 -8.61 -1.83
C GLU A 250 -8.69 -9.14 -2.05
N THR A 251 -8.96 -10.39 -1.63
CA THR A 251 -10.32 -10.96 -1.65
C THR A 251 -11.02 -10.73 -0.31
N ALA A 252 -12.33 -10.50 -0.35
CA ALA A 252 -13.20 -10.25 0.81
C ALA A 252 -13.02 -11.25 1.98
N SER A 253 -12.75 -12.52 1.70
CA SER A 253 -12.56 -13.58 2.71
C SER A 253 -11.22 -13.52 3.46
N GLN A 254 -10.27 -12.69 3.03
CA GLN A 254 -8.90 -12.66 3.55
C GLN A 254 -8.56 -11.35 4.28
N ILE A 255 -9.54 -10.47 4.46
CA ILE A 255 -9.37 -9.18 5.12
C ILE A 255 -9.42 -9.41 6.62
N GLY A 256 -8.39 -8.95 7.33
CA GLY A 256 -8.34 -9.04 8.79
C GLY A 256 -9.47 -8.23 9.45
N PRO A 257 -9.99 -8.69 10.60
CA PRO A 257 -11.10 -8.02 11.30
C PRO A 257 -10.78 -6.55 11.62
N GLU A 258 -9.52 -6.23 11.95
CA GLU A 258 -9.07 -4.86 12.24
C GLU A 258 -9.22 -3.91 11.05
N ALA A 259 -8.97 -4.37 9.82
CA ALA A 259 -9.08 -3.55 8.62
C ALA A 259 -10.55 -3.26 8.28
N LEU A 260 -11.42 -4.27 8.44
CA LEU A 260 -12.86 -4.13 8.28
C LEU A 260 -13.46 -3.17 9.32
N GLU A 261 -13.07 -3.34 10.58
CA GLU A 261 -13.47 -2.48 11.69
C GLU A 261 -13.06 -1.02 11.43
N ARG A 262 -11.83 -0.78 10.98
CA ARG A 262 -11.35 0.56 10.67
C ARG A 262 -12.16 1.26 9.58
N ALA A 263 -12.61 0.52 8.57
CA ALA A 263 -13.46 1.07 7.53
C ALA A 263 -14.85 1.47 8.07
N VAL A 264 -15.44 0.65 8.94
CA VAL A 264 -16.75 0.95 9.55
C VAL A 264 -16.65 2.11 10.53
N ARG A 265 -15.59 2.18 11.34
CA ARG A 265 -15.34 3.28 12.28
C ARG A 265 -15.28 4.67 11.63
N ARG A 266 -15.11 4.77 10.31
CA ARG A 266 -15.08 6.04 9.57
C ARG A 266 -16.42 6.54 9.09
N VAL A 267 -17.45 5.70 9.19
CA VAL A 267 -18.80 6.13 8.87
C VAL A 267 -19.16 7.26 9.83
N PHE A 268 -19.86 8.29 9.36
CA PHE A 268 -20.29 9.45 10.18
C PHE A 268 -20.90 9.05 11.54
N LEU A 269 -21.53 7.87 11.61
CA LEU A 269 -22.15 7.35 12.81
C LEU A 269 -21.13 6.99 13.91
N PHE A 270 -19.90 6.62 13.54
CA PHE A 270 -18.86 6.08 14.44
C PHE A 270 -17.52 6.85 14.39
N ASP A 271 -17.38 7.87 13.56
CA ASP A 271 -16.12 8.59 13.29
C ASP A 271 -15.44 9.23 14.51
N ASP A 272 -16.16 9.42 15.61
CA ASP A 272 -15.71 10.01 16.88
C ASP A 272 -15.70 8.99 18.04
N PHE A 273 -15.80 7.70 17.74
CA PHE A 273 -15.84 6.65 18.76
C PHE A 273 -14.44 6.32 19.27
N SER A 274 -14.31 6.31 20.59
CA SER A 274 -13.14 5.74 21.26
C SER A 274 -13.16 4.21 21.19
N ASP A 275 -12.03 3.54 21.45
CA ASP A 275 -11.99 2.06 21.48
C ASP A 275 -13.01 1.45 22.48
N PRO A 276 -13.19 2.00 23.70
CA PRO A 276 -14.24 1.53 24.60
C PRO A 276 -15.66 1.71 24.06
N ASP A 277 -15.92 2.79 23.32
CA ASP A 277 -17.24 3.04 22.71
C ASP A 277 -17.50 2.01 21.59
N TRP A 278 -16.47 1.78 20.75
CA TRP A 278 -16.55 0.80 19.69
C TRP A 278 -16.81 -0.61 20.21
N LEU A 279 -16.09 -1.06 21.24
CA LEU A 279 -16.29 -2.40 21.85
C LEU A 279 -17.71 -2.63 22.37
N ARG A 280 -18.45 -1.56 22.69
CA ARG A 280 -19.85 -1.63 23.11
C ARG A 280 -20.83 -1.70 21.94
N VAL A 281 -20.47 -1.17 20.77
CA VAL A 281 -21.37 -1.10 19.60
C VAL A 281 -21.08 -2.20 18.57
N ALA A 282 -19.82 -2.58 18.38
CA ALA A 282 -19.42 -3.62 17.44
C ALA A 282 -20.23 -4.92 17.54
N PRO A 283 -20.60 -5.43 18.74
CA PRO A 283 -21.41 -6.66 18.85
C PRO A 283 -22.82 -6.56 18.27
N TYR A 284 -23.34 -5.34 18.06
CA TYR A 284 -24.65 -5.10 17.47
C TYR A 284 -24.63 -5.02 15.94
N LEU A 285 -23.43 -5.06 15.33
CA LEU A 285 -23.25 -5.02 13.88
C LEU A 285 -23.11 -6.44 13.32
N GLU A 286 -23.86 -6.72 12.26
CA GLU A 286 -23.81 -8.00 11.57
C GLU A 286 -22.95 -7.88 10.30
N GLN A 287 -21.96 -8.76 10.15
CA GLN A 287 -21.12 -8.79 8.96
C GLN A 287 -21.72 -9.74 7.90
N ALA A 288 -21.78 -9.27 6.66
CA ALA A 288 -22.17 -10.08 5.50
C ALA A 288 -21.16 -9.92 4.35
N THR A 289 -20.90 -11.00 3.61
CA THR A 289 -20.10 -10.96 2.37
C THR A 289 -21.02 -11.17 1.18
N VAL A 290 -20.92 -10.28 0.20
CA VAL A 290 -21.74 -10.28 -1.00
C VAL A 290 -20.85 -10.50 -2.23
N PRO A 291 -21.10 -11.55 -3.04
CA PRO A 291 -20.40 -11.78 -4.30
C PRO A 291 -20.56 -10.64 -5.31
N ALA A 292 -19.65 -10.54 -6.27
CA ALA A 292 -19.77 -9.58 -7.37
C ALA A 292 -21.03 -9.88 -8.22
N GLY A 293 -21.76 -8.82 -8.60
CA GLY A 293 -22.98 -8.89 -9.40
C GLY A 293 -24.26 -9.16 -8.60
N GLU A 294 -24.14 -9.55 -7.33
CA GLU A 294 -25.30 -9.80 -6.46
C GLU A 294 -26.00 -8.51 -6.04
N ILE A 295 -27.33 -8.58 -5.95
CA ILE A 295 -28.16 -7.46 -5.54
C ILE A 295 -28.29 -7.50 -4.02
N VAL A 296 -27.79 -6.45 -3.36
CA VAL A 296 -27.84 -6.31 -1.90
C VAL A 296 -29.23 -5.90 -1.44
N LEU A 297 -29.90 -5.03 -2.21
CA LEU A 297 -31.21 -4.47 -1.90
C LEU A 297 -31.85 -3.99 -3.21
N ARG A 298 -33.17 -4.17 -3.41
CA ARG A 298 -33.88 -3.58 -4.55
C ARG A 298 -34.65 -2.35 -4.11
N GLU A 299 -34.72 -1.36 -5.00
CA GLU A 299 -35.57 -0.18 -4.81
C GLU A 299 -37.02 -0.63 -4.52
N GLY A 300 -37.62 -0.04 -3.49
CA GLY A 300 -38.97 -0.39 -3.03
C GLY A 300 -39.04 -1.52 -2.00
N ASP A 301 -37.98 -2.31 -1.80
CA ASP A 301 -37.95 -3.37 -0.77
C ASP A 301 -38.15 -2.76 0.62
N ALA A 302 -38.88 -3.46 1.49
CA ALA A 302 -38.94 -3.08 2.89
C ALA A 302 -37.54 -3.22 3.52
N SER A 303 -37.07 -2.19 4.20
CA SER A 303 -35.78 -2.21 4.88
C SER A 303 -35.90 -1.56 6.26
N ASP A 304 -35.36 -2.26 7.25
CA ASP A 304 -35.17 -1.82 8.63
C ASP A 304 -33.68 -1.69 8.99
N THR A 305 -32.79 -1.85 8.00
CA THR A 305 -31.36 -2.03 8.21
C THR A 305 -30.56 -0.97 7.46
N MET A 306 -29.65 -0.32 8.18
CA MET A 306 -28.59 0.50 7.60
C MET A 306 -27.36 -0.36 7.36
N ARG A 307 -26.72 -0.19 6.20
CA ARG A 307 -25.52 -0.95 5.82
C ARG A 307 -24.34 -0.03 5.56
N PHE A 308 -23.16 -0.54 5.89
CA PHE A 308 -21.87 0.13 5.77
C PHE A 308 -20.95 -0.72 4.90
N VAL A 309 -20.28 -0.11 3.93
CA VAL A 309 -19.28 -0.79 3.10
C VAL A 309 -17.97 -0.83 3.88
N ALA A 310 -17.54 -2.01 4.31
CA ALA A 310 -16.25 -2.20 4.96
C ALA A 310 -15.15 -2.54 3.94
N HIS A 311 -15.51 -3.25 2.86
CA HIS A 311 -14.63 -3.53 1.73
C HIS A 311 -15.43 -3.73 0.45
N GLY A 312 -14.80 -3.50 -0.70
CA GLY A 312 -15.40 -3.64 -2.03
C GLY A 312 -16.07 -2.36 -2.51
N ARG A 313 -16.84 -2.47 -3.58
CA ARG A 313 -17.64 -1.37 -4.15
C ARG A 313 -19.05 -1.83 -4.45
N VAL A 314 -20.00 -0.95 -4.18
CA VAL A 314 -21.41 -1.12 -4.55
C VAL A 314 -21.86 0.03 -5.45
N GLU A 315 -22.75 -0.27 -6.38
CA GLU A 315 -23.45 0.70 -7.20
C GLU A 315 -24.87 0.88 -6.66
N LEU A 316 -25.27 2.14 -6.44
CA LEU A 316 -26.61 2.56 -6.10
C LEU A 316 -27.28 3.09 -7.38
N ARG A 317 -28.45 2.54 -7.70
CA ARG A 317 -29.27 2.94 -8.84
C ARG A 317 -30.62 3.46 -8.37
N GLN A 318 -30.95 4.69 -8.77
CA GLN A 318 -32.25 5.31 -8.52
C GLN A 318 -32.75 5.92 -9.84
N GLY A 319 -33.71 5.25 -10.48
CA GLY A 319 -34.13 5.61 -11.84
C GLY A 319 -32.95 5.60 -12.84
N HIS A 320 -32.59 6.78 -13.37
CA HIS A 320 -31.46 6.94 -14.29
C HIS A 320 -30.13 7.31 -13.60
N GLU A 321 -30.16 7.69 -12.33
CA GLU A 321 -28.95 8.05 -11.59
C GLU A 321 -28.18 6.81 -11.12
N ARG A 322 -26.85 6.89 -11.19
CA ARG A 322 -25.92 5.85 -10.73
C ARG A 322 -24.85 6.49 -9.86
N ARG A 323 -24.61 5.91 -8.68
CA ARG A 323 -23.58 6.35 -7.74
C ARG A 323 -22.81 5.15 -7.23
N GLU A 324 -21.50 5.27 -7.09
CA GLU A 324 -20.68 4.22 -6.49
C GLU A 324 -20.33 4.58 -5.05
N LEU A 325 -20.38 3.58 -4.16
CA LEU A 325 -19.89 3.68 -2.80
C LEU A 325 -18.77 2.65 -2.58
N GLY A 326 -17.65 3.12 -2.04
CA GLY A 326 -16.55 2.29 -1.57
C GLY A 326 -16.50 2.20 -0.04
N PRO A 327 -15.39 1.71 0.54
CA PRO A 327 -15.22 1.59 1.99
C PRO A 327 -15.48 2.90 2.75
N GLY A 328 -16.18 2.82 3.89
CA GLY A 328 -16.68 3.98 4.64
C GLY A 328 -17.99 4.58 4.11
N GLY A 329 -18.42 4.17 2.92
CA GLY A 329 -19.74 4.48 2.38
C GLY A 329 -20.87 3.75 3.12
N HIS A 330 -22.08 4.31 3.05
CA HIS A 330 -23.25 3.75 3.74
C HIS A 330 -24.55 4.01 2.98
N PHE A 331 -25.56 3.18 3.22
CA PHE A 331 -26.91 3.32 2.67
C PHE A 331 -27.98 2.75 3.61
N GLY A 332 -29.24 3.13 3.39
CA GLY A 332 -30.36 2.70 4.25
C GLY A 332 -30.45 3.41 5.60
N SER A 333 -29.83 4.58 5.78
CA SER A 333 -29.83 5.31 7.07
C SER A 333 -31.24 5.65 7.59
N LEU A 334 -32.18 5.94 6.69
CA LEU A 334 -33.59 6.20 7.04
C LEU A 334 -34.25 5.04 7.79
N ALA A 335 -33.81 3.80 7.53
CA ALA A 335 -34.39 2.60 8.12
C ALA A 335 -34.22 2.56 9.66
N LEU A 336 -33.18 3.21 10.19
CA LEU A 336 -32.98 3.36 11.63
C LEU A 336 -33.96 4.35 12.25
N ALA A 337 -34.36 5.39 11.51
CA ALA A 337 -35.29 6.42 11.99
C ALA A 337 -36.75 5.93 11.92
N SER A 338 -37.19 5.38 10.80
CA SER A 338 -38.48 4.71 10.64
C SER A 338 -38.39 3.51 9.69
N PRO A 339 -39.26 2.49 9.82
CA PRO A 339 -39.41 1.47 8.77
C PRO A 339 -39.65 2.17 7.43
N SER A 340 -38.79 1.89 6.45
CA SER A 340 -38.79 2.60 5.17
C SER A 340 -38.68 1.61 4.02
N ARG A 341 -38.94 2.09 2.81
CA ARG A 341 -38.60 1.36 1.60
C ARG A 341 -37.24 1.80 1.11
N ALA A 342 -36.48 0.86 0.58
CA ALA A 342 -35.22 1.13 -0.09
C ALA A 342 -35.39 2.18 -1.19
N LEU A 343 -34.56 3.23 -1.16
CA LEU A 343 -34.58 4.31 -2.15
C LEU A 343 -33.81 3.97 -3.42
N ASP A 344 -32.82 3.09 -3.30
CA ASP A 344 -31.92 2.71 -4.38
C ASP A 344 -31.90 1.18 -4.51
N THR A 345 -31.75 0.69 -5.74
CA THR A 345 -31.26 -0.68 -5.97
C THR A 345 -29.75 -0.69 -5.78
N VAL A 346 -29.25 -1.57 -4.92
CA VAL A 346 -27.82 -1.66 -4.56
C VAL A 346 -27.24 -2.96 -5.08
N ILE A 347 -26.16 -2.88 -5.86
CA ILE A 347 -25.52 -4.02 -6.50
C ILE A 347 -24.03 -4.04 -6.15
N ALA A 348 -23.49 -5.19 -5.76
CA ALA A 348 -22.06 -5.34 -5.55
C ALA A 348 -21.32 -5.38 -6.90
N LEU A 349 -20.35 -4.48 -7.12
CA LEU A 349 -19.54 -4.46 -8.35
C LEU A 349 -18.36 -5.43 -8.29
N GLU A 350 -17.95 -5.79 -7.09
CA GLU A 350 -16.87 -6.72 -6.76
C GLU A 350 -17.21 -7.44 -5.44
N PRO A 351 -16.48 -8.49 -5.03
CA PRO A 351 -16.71 -9.12 -3.73
C PRO A 351 -16.66 -8.08 -2.59
N THR A 352 -17.77 -7.90 -1.90
CA THR A 352 -18.00 -6.77 -0.97
C THR A 352 -18.27 -7.30 0.43
N VAL A 353 -17.67 -6.68 1.45
CA VAL A 353 -17.97 -6.94 2.85
C VAL A 353 -18.78 -5.78 3.39
N LEU A 354 -19.96 -6.08 3.93
CA LEU A 354 -20.89 -5.12 4.52
C LEU A 354 -21.03 -5.37 6.01
N PHE A 355 -21.16 -4.30 6.79
CA PHE A 355 -21.71 -4.36 8.14
C PHE A 355 -23.14 -3.83 8.11
N ALA A 356 -24.02 -4.45 8.89
CA ALA A 356 -25.43 -4.13 8.97
C ALA A 356 -25.79 -3.79 10.41
N LEU A 357 -26.50 -2.68 10.60
CA LEU A 357 -27.16 -2.32 11.84
C LEU A 357 -28.66 -2.29 11.58
N SER A 358 -29.39 -3.25 12.17
CA SER A 358 -30.86 -3.23 12.11
C SER A 358 -31.43 -2.21 13.10
N ARG A 359 -32.66 -1.76 12.84
CA ARG A 359 -33.41 -0.87 13.71
C ARG A 359 -33.51 -1.43 15.13
N ASP A 360 -33.81 -2.72 15.26
CA ASP A 360 -33.98 -3.34 16.57
C ASP A 360 -32.67 -3.34 17.36
N ARG A 361 -31.55 -3.67 16.71
CA ARG A 361 -30.20 -3.58 17.31
C ARG A 361 -29.83 -2.14 17.67
N PHE A 362 -30.18 -1.18 16.83
CA PHE A 362 -30.00 0.24 17.16
C PHE A 362 -30.78 0.65 18.41
N LEU A 363 -32.05 0.22 18.53
CA LEU A 363 -32.87 0.48 19.71
C LEU A 363 -32.35 -0.25 20.96
N GLU A 364 -31.74 -1.43 20.81
CA GLU A 364 -31.03 -2.10 21.90
C GLU A 364 -29.83 -1.27 22.38
N ILE A 365 -29.02 -0.71 21.46
CA ILE A 365 -27.92 0.20 21.84
C ILE A 365 -28.47 1.40 22.63
N VAL A 366 -29.56 2.00 22.17
CA VAL A 366 -30.20 3.13 22.87
C VAL A 366 -30.66 2.73 24.27
N ARG A 367 -31.17 1.52 24.45
CA ARG A 367 -31.67 1.01 25.73
C ARG A 367 -30.55 0.64 26.69
N TYR A 368 -29.54 -0.09 26.23
CA TYR A 368 -28.48 -0.67 27.07
C TYR A 368 -27.26 0.25 27.21
N HIS A 369 -27.08 1.20 26.29
CA HIS A 369 -26.00 2.18 26.30
C HIS A 369 -26.54 3.60 26.04
N PRO A 370 -27.31 4.20 26.97
CA PRO A 370 -28.04 5.45 26.70
C PRO A 370 -27.19 6.61 26.20
N THR A 371 -25.96 6.76 26.71
CA THR A 371 -25.02 7.82 26.28
C THR A 371 -24.59 7.63 24.83
N LEU A 372 -24.25 6.41 24.43
CA LEU A 372 -23.91 6.06 23.04
C LEU A 372 -25.13 6.16 22.13
N GLY A 373 -26.28 5.64 22.58
CA GLY A 373 -27.54 5.75 21.87
C GLY A 373 -27.93 7.19 21.55
N THR A 374 -27.73 8.10 22.52
CA THR A 374 -28.00 9.53 22.33
C THR A 374 -27.07 10.13 21.29
N ARG A 375 -25.76 9.87 21.39
CA ARG A 375 -24.77 10.32 20.39
C ARG A 375 -25.10 9.82 18.99
N LEU A 376 -25.37 8.52 18.84
CA LEU A 376 -25.75 7.91 17.57
C LEU A 376 -27.03 8.53 16.99
N SER A 377 -28.03 8.76 17.85
CA SER A 377 -29.30 9.38 17.44
C SER A 377 -29.11 10.81 16.95
N LEU A 378 -28.30 11.62 17.65
CA LEU A 378 -27.97 12.98 17.24
C LEU A 378 -27.26 13.00 15.88
N LYS A 379 -26.27 12.13 15.67
CA LYS A 379 -25.56 12.01 14.40
C LYS A 379 -26.47 11.59 13.25
N LEU A 380 -27.40 10.67 13.49
CA LEU A 380 -28.41 10.31 12.50
C LEU A 380 -29.32 11.50 12.16
N LEU A 381 -29.77 12.25 13.17
CA LEU A 381 -30.60 13.44 12.97
C LEU A 381 -29.86 14.52 12.18
N GLU A 382 -28.59 14.79 12.49
CA GLU A 382 -27.75 15.74 11.76
C GLU A 382 -27.60 15.32 10.30
N SER A 383 -27.22 14.06 10.03
CA SER A 383 -27.06 13.55 8.67
C SER A 383 -28.35 13.59 7.85
N LEU A 384 -29.50 13.26 8.47
CA LEU A 384 -30.80 13.35 7.82
C LEU A 384 -31.23 14.80 7.58
N GLY A 385 -30.94 15.70 8.52
CA GLY A 385 -31.21 17.13 8.40
C GLY A 385 -30.44 17.78 7.25
N GLU A 386 -29.15 17.48 7.12
CA GLU A 386 -28.32 17.95 5.98
C GLU A 386 -28.85 17.46 4.64
N ARG A 387 -29.22 16.17 4.56
CA ARG A 387 -29.81 15.59 3.34
C ARG A 387 -31.14 16.24 2.98
N LEU A 388 -32.02 16.47 3.96
CA LEU A 388 -33.29 17.17 3.75
C LEU A 388 -33.06 18.60 3.24
N GLY A 389 -32.12 19.33 3.84
CA GLY A 389 -31.74 20.68 3.38
C GLY A 389 -31.22 20.69 1.94
N THR A 390 -30.45 19.68 1.56
CA THR A 390 -29.94 19.55 0.19
C THR A 390 -31.07 19.26 -0.81
N LEU A 391 -32.03 18.43 -0.43
CA LEU A 391 -33.19 18.09 -1.25
C LEU A 391 -34.14 19.28 -1.43
N THR A 392 -34.38 20.09 -0.39
CA THR A 392 -35.23 21.29 -0.51
C THR A 392 -34.64 22.31 -1.46
N VAL A 393 -33.31 22.50 -1.45
CA VAL A 393 -32.62 23.37 -2.42
C VAL A 393 -32.79 22.86 -3.84
N ARG A 394 -32.51 21.57 -4.11
CA ARG A 394 -32.69 20.98 -5.45
C ARG A 394 -34.13 21.04 -5.95
N LEU A 395 -35.10 20.85 -5.06
CA LEU A 395 -36.50 20.87 -5.41
C LEU A 395 -36.97 22.30 -5.75
N ALA A 396 -36.42 23.32 -5.07
CA ALA A 396 -36.61 24.72 -5.43
C ALA A 396 -36.02 25.04 -6.83
N GLU A 397 -34.80 24.58 -7.13
CA GLU A 397 -34.17 24.75 -8.45
C GLU A 397 -35.00 24.11 -9.58
N VAL A 398 -35.54 22.90 -9.36
CA VAL A 398 -36.41 22.22 -10.32
C VAL A 398 -37.73 22.99 -10.49
N LEU A 399 -38.34 23.45 -9.40
CA LEU A 399 -39.57 24.25 -9.47
C LEU A 399 -39.34 25.57 -10.21
N GLU A 400 -38.22 26.26 -10.00
CA GLU A 400 -37.86 27.46 -10.76
C GLU A 400 -37.66 27.16 -12.25
N ALA A 401 -36.99 26.07 -12.61
CA ALA A 401 -36.80 25.66 -14.00
C ALA A 401 -38.12 25.30 -14.71
N VAL A 402 -39.08 24.73 -13.98
CA VAL A 402 -40.43 24.40 -14.51
C VAL A 402 -41.30 25.66 -14.63
N HIS A 403 -41.26 26.58 -13.68
CA HIS A 403 -42.07 27.82 -13.71
C HIS A 403 -41.49 28.93 -14.59
N GLY A 404 -40.17 28.94 -14.82
CA GLY A 404 -39.50 29.88 -15.73
C GLY A 404 -39.76 29.66 -17.23
N ASN A 405 -40.43 28.56 -17.59
CA ASN A 405 -40.74 28.19 -18.98
C ASN A 405 -42.20 28.46 -19.40
N VAL A 406 -42.97 29.21 -18.61
CA VAL A 406 -44.31 29.67 -19.04
C VAL A 406 -44.15 30.93 -19.89
N PRO A 407 -44.43 30.90 -21.21
CA PRO A 407 -44.43 32.13 -22.00
C PRO A 407 -45.61 32.97 -21.55
N THR A 408 -45.33 34.15 -21.01
CA THR A 408 -46.32 35.20 -20.78
C THR A 408 -46.97 35.53 -22.13
N ARG A 409 -48.27 35.20 -22.25
CA ARG A 409 -49.11 35.60 -23.39
C ARG A 409 -49.48 37.07 -23.33
#